data_AF-A0A9P9XQZ5-F1
#
_entry.id   AF-A0A9P9XQZ5-F1
#
_cell.length_a   1.000
_cell.length_b   1.000
_cell.length_c   1.000
_cell.angle_alpha   90.00
_cell.angle_beta   90.00
_cell.angle_gamma   90.00
#
_symmetry.space_group_name_H-M   'P 1'
#
loop_
_entity.id
_entity.type
_entity.pdbx_description
1 polymer ?
#
loop_
_entity_poly.entity_id
_entity_poly.type
_entity_poly.pdbx_seq_one_letter_code
_entity_poly.pdbx_strand_id
1 'polypeptide(L)'
;MLKFGPVQGEAFPHHHLIWDAGCLRECIARYLDEGPRLDVKGVRLPKTFHAWSVVAIGGIQVEFTDNLADHLLLIEEESGIKVLIFHHVSFLRCHQSSIYPVGFLEETLETLQLLFPESEFGGTGISKRRRWSWYQKLLSKQPCPPIDWGLGSIGTLSAEARRIERFSFWRNRLIVLKQAYDDATPRTISQWWHDRRNRVVWCTFWLAILVLVLGALVGVVQCVQGGLQVSKS
;
A
#
# COMPACT_ATOMS: atom_id res chain seq x y z
N MET A 1 13.32 -10.92 9.48
CA MET A 1 14.02 -11.21 10.76
C MET A 1 13.84 -10.00 11.67
N LEU A 2 13.97 -10.11 12.98
CA LEU A 2 13.98 -8.93 13.86
C LEU A 2 15.41 -8.45 14.05
N LYS A 3 15.66 -7.16 13.82
CA LYS A 3 16.96 -6.52 14.08
C LYS A 3 16.97 -5.91 15.49
N PHE A 4 18.05 -6.17 16.23
CA PHE A 4 18.23 -5.71 17.61
C PHE A 4 19.44 -4.79 17.71
N GLY A 5 19.26 -3.66 18.40
CA GLY A 5 20.29 -2.64 18.60
C GLY A 5 20.68 -1.85 17.33
N PRO A 6 21.27 -0.67 17.49
CA PRO A 6 21.74 0.13 16.37
C PRO A 6 22.96 -0.54 15.71
N VAL A 7 22.87 -0.79 14.40
CA VAL A 7 24.01 -1.29 13.62
C VAL A 7 24.68 -0.09 12.97
N GLN A 8 25.95 0.17 13.32
CA GLN A 8 26.71 1.28 12.72
C GLN A 8 26.83 1.06 11.20
N GLY A 9 26.39 2.05 10.41
CA GLY A 9 26.47 2.03 8.94
C GLY A 9 25.27 1.39 8.22
N GLU A 10 24.17 1.08 8.91
CA GLU A 10 22.95 0.62 8.24
C GLU A 10 22.28 1.73 7.42
N ALA A 11 21.91 1.40 6.19
CA ALA A 11 21.28 2.33 5.25
C ALA A 11 19.83 2.70 5.62
N PHE A 12 19.17 1.88 6.46
CA PHE A 12 17.73 2.02 6.80
C PHE A 12 17.51 1.80 8.30
N PRO A 13 17.77 2.81 9.15
CA PRO A 13 17.81 2.69 10.61
C PRO A 13 16.41 2.73 11.26
N HIS A 14 15.37 2.33 10.54
CA HIS A 14 14.02 2.86 10.80
C HIS A 14 13.44 2.42 12.14
N HIS A 15 13.63 1.19 12.62
CA HIS A 15 13.42 0.80 14.02
C HIS A 15 14.35 -0.35 14.45
N HIS A 16 15.00 -0.20 15.61
CA HIS A 16 15.71 -1.28 16.28
C HIS A 16 15.01 -1.63 17.58
N LEU A 17 14.83 -2.92 17.84
CA LEU A 17 14.42 -3.37 19.16
C LEU A 17 15.58 -3.16 20.14
N ILE A 18 15.31 -2.43 21.22
CA ILE A 18 16.20 -2.32 22.36
C ILE A 18 15.89 -3.49 23.29
N TRP A 19 16.86 -4.39 23.44
CA TRP A 19 16.77 -5.49 24.39
C TRP A 19 17.63 -5.16 25.61
N ASP A 20 16.99 -4.61 26.64
CA ASP A 20 17.60 -4.11 27.87
C ASP A 20 17.55 -5.13 29.02
N ALA A 21 16.46 -5.90 29.12
CA ALA A 21 16.24 -6.88 30.18
C ALA A 21 15.31 -8.05 29.77
N GLY A 22 15.38 -9.15 30.52
CA GLY A 22 14.55 -10.34 30.34
C GLY A 22 15.02 -11.26 29.21
N CYS A 23 14.24 -12.31 28.93
CA CYS A 23 14.57 -13.20 27.81
C CYS A 23 14.12 -12.59 26.46
N LEU A 24 14.77 -12.97 25.36
CA LEU A 24 14.48 -12.46 24.02
C LEU A 24 12.99 -12.58 23.65
N ARG A 25 12.38 -13.71 24.02
CA ARG A 25 10.94 -13.97 23.80
C ARG A 25 10.05 -12.95 24.50
N GLU A 26 10.37 -12.57 25.73
CA GLU A 26 9.63 -11.56 26.49
C GLU A 26 9.82 -10.16 25.89
N CYS A 27 11.03 -9.83 25.44
CA CYS A 27 11.30 -8.57 24.75
C CYS A 27 10.47 -8.44 23.47
N ILE A 28 10.46 -9.49 22.63
CA ILE A 28 9.65 -9.56 21.41
C ILE A 28 8.15 -9.51 21.74
N ALA A 29 7.70 -10.29 22.71
CA ALA A 29 6.31 -10.31 23.12
C ALA A 29 5.85 -8.92 23.57
N ARG A 30 6.64 -8.23 24.40
CA ARG A 30 6.33 -6.87 24.88
C ARG A 30 6.23 -5.84 23.74
N TYR A 31 7.10 -5.96 22.75
CA TYR A 31 7.05 -5.10 21.57
C TYR A 31 5.81 -5.36 20.69
N LEU A 32 5.37 -6.62 20.61
CA LEU A 32 4.21 -7.01 19.82
C LEU A 32 2.89 -6.84 20.58
N ASP A 33 2.92 -6.82 21.91
CA ASP A 33 1.78 -6.67 22.81
C ASP A 33 1.30 -5.20 22.94
N GLU A 34 1.59 -4.36 21.94
CA GLU A 34 1.06 -3.00 21.92
C GLU A 34 -0.47 -2.92 21.84
N GLY A 35 -1.15 -4.07 21.70
CA GLY A 35 -2.59 -4.23 21.67
C GLY A 35 -3.26 -3.41 20.57
N PRO A 36 -4.52 -3.69 20.20
CA PRO A 36 -5.26 -2.74 19.38
C PRO A 36 -5.55 -1.48 20.21
N ARG A 37 -4.75 -0.42 20.01
CA ARG A 37 -4.97 0.89 20.68
C ARG A 37 -6.18 1.61 20.10
N LEU A 38 -6.57 1.23 18.88
CA LEU A 38 -7.71 1.80 18.16
C LEU A 38 -8.85 0.76 18.14
N ASP A 39 -9.89 0.97 18.95
CA ASP A 39 -11.09 0.12 18.93
C ASP A 39 -11.99 0.48 17.74
N VAL A 40 -11.58 0.01 16.56
CA VAL A 40 -12.34 0.15 15.34
C VAL A 40 -13.02 -1.18 15.04
N LYS A 41 -14.33 -1.27 15.28
CA LYS A 41 -15.16 -2.44 14.99
C LYS A 41 -15.87 -2.30 13.64
N GLY A 42 -16.02 -3.40 12.94
CA GLY A 42 -16.74 -3.50 11.67
C GLY A 42 -15.97 -2.99 10.45
N VAL A 43 -14.70 -2.56 10.59
CA VAL A 43 -13.92 -2.10 9.45
C VAL A 43 -13.40 -3.28 8.65
N ARG A 44 -13.87 -3.36 7.42
CA ARG A 44 -13.45 -4.36 6.45
C ARG A 44 -12.58 -3.72 5.38
N LEU A 45 -11.40 -4.28 5.18
CA LEU A 45 -10.48 -3.80 4.16
C LEU A 45 -11.00 -4.24 2.78
N PRO A 46 -11.37 -3.29 1.90
CA PRO A 46 -12.00 -3.62 0.62
C PRO A 46 -11.01 -4.37 -0.28
N LYS A 47 -11.49 -5.16 -1.24
CA LYS A 47 -10.61 -5.89 -2.20
C LYS A 47 -9.69 -4.97 -2.99
N THR A 48 -10.11 -3.72 -3.17
CA THR A 48 -9.31 -2.68 -3.84
C THR A 48 -8.14 -2.19 -3.00
N PHE A 49 -8.11 -2.47 -1.69
CA PHE A 49 -6.99 -2.12 -0.81
C PHE A 49 -5.86 -3.14 -0.98
N HIS A 50 -4.93 -2.82 -1.87
CA HIS A 50 -3.73 -3.59 -2.17
C HIS A 50 -2.55 -2.66 -2.51
N ALA A 51 -1.32 -3.16 -2.53
CA ALA A 51 -0.09 -2.36 -2.67
C ALA A 51 -0.13 -1.42 -3.89
N TRP A 52 -0.56 -1.91 -5.06
CA TRP A 52 -0.69 -1.04 -6.24
C TRP A 52 -1.67 0.11 -6.04
N SER A 53 -2.80 -0.08 -5.36
CA SER A 53 -3.76 1.00 -5.10
C SER A 53 -3.19 2.01 -4.10
N VAL A 54 -2.46 1.53 -3.09
CA VAL A 54 -1.79 2.34 -2.07
C VAL A 54 -0.81 3.31 -2.76
N VAL A 55 -0.06 2.85 -3.77
CA VAL A 55 0.80 3.72 -4.58
C VAL A 55 0.01 4.56 -5.58
N ALA A 56 -0.79 3.92 -6.44
CA ALA A 56 -1.38 4.56 -7.61
C ALA A 56 -2.54 5.52 -7.30
N ILE A 57 -3.21 5.33 -6.16
CA ILE A 57 -4.31 6.16 -5.69
C ILE A 57 -3.87 6.93 -4.45
N GLY A 58 -3.31 6.22 -3.47
CA GLY A 58 -2.88 6.82 -2.20
C GLY A 58 -1.62 7.68 -2.28
N GLY A 59 -0.82 7.53 -3.33
CA GLY A 59 0.47 8.23 -3.44
C GLY A 59 1.51 7.80 -2.40
N ILE A 60 1.23 6.74 -1.63
CA ILE A 60 2.12 6.20 -0.60
C ILE A 60 3.08 5.23 -1.29
N GLN A 61 4.37 5.49 -1.24
CA GLN A 61 5.37 4.62 -1.88
C GLN A 61 5.54 3.32 -1.08
N VAL A 62 5.91 2.24 -1.77
CA VAL A 62 6.22 0.95 -1.12
C VAL A 62 7.72 0.74 -1.15
N GLU A 63 8.28 0.47 0.01
CA GLU A 63 9.69 0.12 0.19
C GLU A 63 9.78 -1.19 0.97
N PHE A 64 10.70 -2.06 0.56
CA PHE A 64 10.81 -3.39 1.15
C PHE A 64 11.85 -3.38 2.29
N THR A 65 11.61 -4.17 3.32
CA THR A 65 12.50 -4.28 4.49
C THR A 65 12.73 -5.74 4.87
N ASP A 66 13.92 -6.03 5.39
CA ASP A 66 14.28 -7.34 5.95
C ASP A 66 13.97 -7.42 7.45
N ASN A 67 13.55 -6.30 8.04
CA ASN A 67 13.23 -6.16 9.45
C ASN A 67 11.72 -6.30 9.69
N LEU A 68 11.33 -7.28 10.49
CA LEU A 68 9.92 -7.49 10.85
C LEU A 68 9.38 -6.32 11.68
N ALA A 69 10.21 -5.66 12.50
CA ALA A 69 9.80 -4.53 13.31
C ALA A 69 9.35 -3.33 12.47
N ASP A 70 9.78 -3.26 11.21
CA ASP A 70 9.43 -2.19 10.27
C ASP A 70 8.20 -2.53 9.41
N HIS A 71 7.65 -3.73 9.49
CA HIS A 71 6.52 -4.12 8.64
C HIS A 71 5.30 -3.23 8.85
N LEU A 72 4.74 -2.68 7.77
CA LEU A 72 3.65 -1.70 7.73
C LEU A 72 3.95 -0.36 8.42
N LEU A 73 5.22 -0.07 8.72
CA LEU A 73 5.59 1.22 9.25
C LEU A 73 5.42 2.29 8.18
N LEU A 74 4.69 3.35 8.51
CA LEU A 74 4.60 4.54 7.69
C LEU A 74 5.71 5.52 8.07
N ILE A 75 6.41 6.02 7.06
CA ILE A 75 7.47 7.00 7.20
C ILE A 75 7.13 8.18 6.31
N GLU A 76 7.16 9.38 6.89
CA GLU A 76 7.01 10.62 6.14
C GLU A 76 8.40 11.22 5.89
N GLU A 77 8.74 11.38 4.63
CA GLU A 77 9.98 12.03 4.17
C GLU A 77 9.64 13.26 3.33
N GLU A 78 10.65 14.08 3.02
CA GLU A 78 10.50 15.22 2.08
C GLU A 78 9.94 14.79 0.72
N SER A 79 10.27 13.56 0.28
CA SER A 79 9.84 12.99 -1.00
C SER A 79 8.40 12.44 -0.99
N GLY A 80 7.76 12.40 0.18
CA GLY A 80 6.42 11.88 0.40
C GLY A 80 6.35 10.78 1.45
N ILE A 81 5.17 10.16 1.56
CA ILE A 81 4.91 9.09 2.52
C ILE A 81 5.31 7.75 1.91
N LYS A 82 6.00 6.92 2.69
CA LYS A 82 6.37 5.55 2.34
C LYS A 82 5.81 4.56 3.35
N VAL A 83 5.50 3.36 2.91
CA VAL A 83 5.20 2.20 3.76
C VAL A 83 6.30 1.16 3.59
N LEU A 84 6.87 0.73 4.72
CA LEU A 84 7.84 -0.35 4.77
C LEU A 84 7.13 -1.70 4.80
N ILE A 85 7.55 -2.65 3.96
CA ILE A 85 6.93 -3.98 3.85
C ILE A 85 7.99 -5.06 3.98
N PHE A 86 7.87 -5.86 5.05
CA PHE A 86 8.61 -7.11 5.17
C PHE A 86 8.29 -8.10 4.04
N HIS A 87 9.29 -8.65 3.34
CA HIS A 87 9.03 -9.40 2.09
C HIS A 87 9.46 -10.86 2.07
N HIS A 88 10.16 -11.39 3.08
CA HIS A 88 10.67 -12.77 3.04
C HIS A 88 9.57 -13.81 3.33
N VAL A 89 8.77 -14.16 2.33
CA VAL A 89 7.69 -15.16 2.43
C VAL A 89 8.22 -16.55 2.81
N SER A 90 9.33 -16.97 2.22
CA SER A 90 10.00 -18.25 2.49
C SER A 90 10.45 -18.33 3.94
N PHE A 91 10.91 -17.20 4.51
CA PHE A 91 11.19 -17.13 5.95
C PHE A 91 9.92 -17.35 6.76
N LEU A 92 8.82 -16.65 6.46
CA LEU A 92 7.56 -16.82 7.21
C LEU A 92 7.01 -18.26 7.15
N ARG A 93 7.16 -18.94 6.00
CA ARG A 93 6.67 -20.32 5.82
C ARG A 93 7.57 -21.38 6.46
N CYS A 94 8.89 -21.22 6.37
CA CYS A 94 9.84 -22.25 6.81
C CYS A 94 10.30 -22.05 8.25
N HIS A 95 10.18 -20.85 8.81
CA HIS A 95 10.71 -20.55 10.12
C HIS A 95 9.81 -21.11 11.22
N GLN A 96 10.32 -22.10 11.95
CA GLN A 96 9.69 -22.67 13.13
C GLN A 96 10.53 -22.30 14.35
N SER A 97 10.13 -21.24 15.06
CA SER A 97 10.82 -20.80 16.27
C SER A 97 9.83 -20.39 17.35
N SER A 98 10.10 -20.79 18.59
CA SER A 98 9.31 -20.45 19.77
C SER A 98 9.54 -19.03 20.30
N ILE A 99 10.44 -18.27 19.66
CA ILE A 99 10.75 -16.89 20.05
C ILE A 99 9.63 -15.92 19.69
N TYR A 100 8.83 -16.23 18.66
CA TYR A 100 7.70 -15.40 18.24
C TYR A 100 6.42 -15.85 18.95
N PRO A 101 5.52 -14.91 19.29
CA PRO A 101 4.17 -15.24 19.73
C PRO A 101 3.44 -16.10 18.69
N VAL A 102 2.60 -17.00 19.17
CA VAL A 102 1.79 -17.87 18.31
C VAL A 102 0.90 -17.00 17.42
N GLY A 103 0.88 -17.29 16.12
CA GLY A 103 0.08 -16.58 15.12
C GLY A 103 0.77 -15.34 14.52
N PHE A 104 1.87 -14.83 15.07
CA PHE A 104 2.51 -13.60 14.56
C PHE A 104 3.01 -13.72 13.12
N LEU A 105 3.73 -14.80 12.80
CA LEU A 105 4.26 -15.02 11.45
C LEU A 105 3.14 -15.30 10.44
N GLU A 106 2.09 -16.00 10.87
CA GLU A 106 0.91 -16.27 10.04
C GLU A 106 0.13 -14.98 9.76
N GLU A 107 -0.08 -14.14 10.77
CA GLU A 107 -0.73 -12.84 10.58
C GLU A 107 0.12 -11.95 9.63
N THR A 108 1.44 -11.99 9.75
CA THR A 108 2.34 -11.30 8.80
C THR A 108 2.23 -11.87 7.39
N LEU A 109 1.99 -13.17 7.23
CA LEU A 109 1.71 -13.76 5.93
C LEU A 109 0.35 -13.29 5.38
N GLU A 110 -0.67 -13.20 6.23
CA GLU A 110 -2.00 -12.67 5.87
C GLU A 110 -1.92 -11.20 5.44
N THR A 111 -1.13 -10.34 6.10
CA THR A 111 -0.94 -8.94 5.66
C THR A 111 -0.26 -8.84 4.30
N LEU A 112 0.64 -9.77 3.96
CA LEU A 112 1.21 -9.85 2.61
C LEU A 112 0.19 -10.31 1.58
N GLN A 113 -0.66 -11.29 1.90
CA GLN A 113 -1.78 -11.68 1.02
C GLN A 113 -2.82 -10.56 0.84
N LEU A 114 -2.98 -9.70 1.84
CA LEU A 114 -3.83 -8.51 1.78
C LEU A 114 -3.31 -7.50 0.76
N LEU A 115 -2.00 -7.21 0.80
CA LEU A 115 -1.34 -6.17 0.00
C LEU A 115 -0.89 -6.67 -1.39
N PHE A 116 -0.48 -7.93 -1.50
CA PHE A 116 -0.04 -8.57 -2.74
C PHE A 116 -0.88 -9.82 -3.05
N PRO A 117 -2.21 -9.70 -3.18
CA PRO A 117 -3.07 -10.84 -3.49
C PRO A 117 -2.71 -11.46 -4.84
N GLU A 118 -2.60 -12.78 -4.87
CA GLU A 118 -2.33 -13.55 -6.08
C GLU A 118 -3.35 -13.27 -7.19
N SER A 119 -4.60 -12.98 -6.84
CA SER A 119 -5.63 -12.61 -7.80
C SER A 119 -5.25 -11.40 -8.66
N GLU A 120 -4.37 -10.52 -8.16
CA GLU A 120 -3.92 -9.30 -8.85
C GLU A 120 -2.46 -9.35 -9.29
N PHE A 121 -1.64 -10.10 -8.56
CA PHE A 121 -0.20 -10.18 -8.78
C PHE A 121 0.29 -11.55 -9.27
N GLY A 122 -0.58 -12.54 -9.50
CA GLY A 122 -0.22 -13.89 -9.98
C GLY A 122 0.00 -14.01 -11.50
N GLY A 123 0.20 -12.91 -12.24
CA GLY A 123 0.63 -12.94 -13.65
C GLY A 123 -0.41 -13.32 -14.73
N THR A 124 -1.65 -13.72 -14.39
CA THR A 124 -2.64 -14.24 -15.37
C THR A 124 -3.74 -13.22 -15.75
N GLY A 125 -3.59 -12.50 -16.88
CA GLY A 125 -4.65 -11.63 -17.45
C GLY A 125 -4.19 -10.25 -17.94
N ILE A 126 -5.01 -9.57 -18.77
CA ILE A 126 -4.63 -8.29 -19.43
C ILE A 126 -4.52 -7.12 -18.43
N SER A 127 -5.52 -6.91 -17.56
CA SER A 127 -5.46 -5.88 -16.51
C SER A 127 -4.40 -6.20 -15.46
N LYS A 128 -4.12 -7.49 -15.25
CA LYS A 128 -3.04 -7.97 -14.40
C LYS A 128 -1.67 -7.68 -15.01
N ARG A 129 -1.51 -7.66 -16.33
CA ARG A 129 -0.23 -7.35 -16.99
C ARG A 129 0.34 -5.99 -16.58
N ARG A 130 -0.50 -4.95 -16.45
CA ARG A 130 -0.04 -3.62 -15.99
C ARG A 130 0.41 -3.65 -14.53
N ARG A 131 -0.37 -4.28 -13.65
CA ARG A 131 -0.05 -4.40 -12.22
C ARG A 131 1.16 -5.30 -11.99
N TRP A 132 1.27 -6.38 -12.76
CA TRP A 132 2.42 -7.27 -12.81
C TRP A 132 3.67 -6.55 -13.32
N SER A 133 3.58 -5.75 -14.38
CA SER A 133 4.71 -4.94 -14.86
C SER A 133 5.13 -3.90 -13.82
N TRP A 134 4.18 -3.25 -13.14
CA TRP A 134 4.50 -2.36 -12.01
C TRP A 134 5.19 -3.14 -10.89
N TYR A 135 4.68 -4.31 -10.53
CA TYR A 135 5.24 -5.16 -9.48
C TYR A 135 6.67 -5.57 -9.84
N GLN A 136 6.93 -6.05 -11.06
CA GLN A 136 8.28 -6.36 -11.54
C GLN A 136 9.22 -5.16 -11.45
N LYS A 137 8.74 -3.95 -11.81
CA LYS A 137 9.53 -2.72 -11.66
C LYS A 137 9.78 -2.34 -10.20
N LEU A 138 8.81 -2.57 -9.32
CA LEU A 138 8.97 -2.36 -7.89
C LEU A 138 10.05 -3.30 -7.35
N LEU A 139 10.03 -4.57 -7.78
CA LEU A 139 11.04 -5.55 -7.40
C LEU A 139 12.44 -5.18 -7.91
N SER A 140 12.55 -4.73 -9.16
CA SER A 140 13.84 -4.43 -9.80
C SER A 140 14.53 -3.17 -9.25
N LYS A 141 13.80 -2.31 -8.54
CA LYS A 141 14.32 -1.04 -8.01
C LYS A 141 15.03 -1.20 -6.65
N GLN A 142 14.97 -2.37 -6.03
CA GLN A 142 15.52 -2.54 -4.69
C GLN A 142 17.05 -2.69 -4.71
N PRO A 143 17.77 -2.09 -3.72
CA PRO A 143 19.23 -2.00 -3.74
C PRO A 143 20.00 -3.34 -3.67
N CYS A 144 19.47 -4.43 -3.09
CA CYS A 144 20.18 -5.72 -2.85
C CYS A 144 19.22 -6.96 -2.88
N PRO A 145 19.66 -8.21 -3.21
CA PRO A 145 18.83 -9.21 -3.94
C PRO A 145 18.50 -10.54 -3.18
N PRO A 146 17.65 -11.44 -3.74
CA PRO A 146 16.42 -11.21 -4.49
C PRO A 146 15.23 -11.10 -3.52
N ILE A 147 14.30 -10.20 -3.82
CA ILE A 147 13.00 -10.21 -3.15
C ILE A 147 12.38 -11.58 -3.38
N ASP A 148 11.74 -12.10 -2.34
CA ASP A 148 11.10 -13.40 -2.40
C ASP A 148 10.05 -13.41 -3.51
N TRP A 149 10.28 -14.23 -4.53
CA TRP A 149 9.39 -14.39 -5.67
C TRP A 149 7.99 -14.85 -5.23
N GLY A 150 7.90 -15.44 -4.03
CA GLY A 150 6.67 -15.89 -3.39
C GLY A 150 5.67 -14.78 -3.08
N LEU A 151 6.08 -13.50 -3.01
CA LEU A 151 5.23 -12.39 -2.54
C LEU A 151 3.94 -12.20 -3.37
N GLY A 152 3.97 -12.49 -4.67
CA GLY A 152 2.79 -12.45 -5.54
C GLY A 152 2.03 -13.77 -5.68
N SER A 153 2.49 -14.84 -5.01
CA SER A 153 1.97 -16.22 -5.10
C SER A 153 1.66 -16.83 -3.73
N ILE A 154 1.41 -15.97 -2.72
CA ILE A 154 1.08 -16.42 -1.37
C ILE A 154 -0.36 -16.94 -1.28
N GLY A 155 -1.25 -16.38 -2.09
CA GLY A 155 -2.69 -16.63 -2.08
C GLY A 155 -3.49 -15.33 -2.13
N THR A 156 -4.80 -15.43 -1.96
CA THR A 156 -5.69 -14.26 -1.87
C THR A 156 -6.61 -14.41 -0.67
N LEU A 157 -6.60 -13.41 0.22
CA LEU A 157 -7.48 -13.42 1.39
C LEU A 157 -8.96 -13.41 1.01
N SER A 158 -9.74 -14.19 1.75
CA SER A 158 -11.19 -14.22 1.64
C SER A 158 -11.82 -12.90 2.14
N ALA A 159 -13.11 -12.73 1.86
CA ALA A 159 -13.90 -11.60 2.34
C ALA A 159 -13.81 -11.40 3.86
N GLU A 160 -13.87 -12.50 4.61
CA GLU A 160 -13.90 -12.55 6.06
C GLU A 160 -12.50 -12.37 6.65
N ALA A 161 -11.48 -12.90 5.97
CA ALA A 161 -10.08 -12.75 6.38
C ALA A 161 -9.57 -11.30 6.29
N ARG A 162 -10.30 -10.41 5.60
CA ARG A 162 -9.97 -8.97 5.46
C ARG A 162 -10.61 -8.09 6.53
N ARG A 163 -11.25 -8.67 7.54
CA ARG A 163 -11.74 -7.95 8.72
C ARG A 163 -10.58 -7.48 9.57
N ILE A 164 -10.61 -6.21 9.98
CA ILE A 164 -9.49 -5.63 10.73
C ILE A 164 -9.28 -6.33 12.08
N GLU A 165 -10.34 -6.89 12.66
CA GLU A 165 -10.33 -7.56 13.96
C GLU A 165 -9.57 -8.90 13.95
N ARG A 166 -9.29 -9.48 12.78
CA ARG A 166 -8.47 -10.69 12.67
C ARG A 166 -6.99 -10.42 12.84
N PHE A 167 -6.58 -9.18 12.57
CA PHE A 167 -5.22 -8.74 12.80
C PHE A 167 -5.13 -8.34 14.27
N SER A 168 -4.24 -8.97 15.02
CA SER A 168 -3.97 -8.72 16.44
C SER A 168 -2.67 -7.95 16.61
N PHE A 169 -1.63 -8.32 15.87
CA PHE A 169 -0.30 -7.72 15.93
C PHE A 169 -0.17 -6.48 15.02
N TRP A 170 -0.73 -6.54 13.81
CA TRP A 170 -0.58 -5.51 12.78
C TRP A 170 -1.78 -4.55 12.67
N ARG A 171 -2.80 -4.73 13.51
CA ARG A 171 -4.05 -3.95 13.47
C ARG A 171 -3.83 -2.45 13.44
N ASN A 172 -3.07 -1.92 14.39
CA ASN A 172 -2.86 -0.47 14.50
C ASN A 172 -2.22 0.07 13.22
N ARG A 173 -1.13 -0.56 12.73
CA ARG A 173 -0.42 -0.12 11.53
C ARG A 173 -1.28 -0.25 10.27
N LEU A 174 -2.09 -1.30 10.17
CA LEU A 174 -3.07 -1.43 9.09
C LEU A 174 -4.14 -0.34 9.14
N ILE A 175 -4.62 0.04 10.32
CA ILE A 175 -5.58 1.14 10.47
C ILE A 175 -4.95 2.46 10.04
N VAL A 176 -3.73 2.78 10.49
CA VAL A 176 -3.04 4.01 10.09
C VAL A 176 -2.77 4.00 8.58
N LEU A 177 -2.31 2.88 8.00
CA LEU A 177 -2.13 2.75 6.56
C LEU A 177 -3.45 2.92 5.79
N LYS A 178 -4.53 2.35 6.30
CA LYS A 178 -5.86 2.47 5.69
C LYS A 178 -6.36 3.92 5.75
N GLN A 179 -6.17 4.59 6.88
CA GLN A 179 -6.53 5.99 7.06
C GLN A 179 -5.73 6.89 6.10
N ALA A 180 -4.40 6.72 6.07
CA ALA A 180 -3.54 7.45 5.13
C ALA A 180 -3.96 7.21 3.67
N TYR A 181 -4.34 5.99 3.34
CA TYR A 181 -4.87 5.66 2.01
C TYR A 181 -6.23 6.33 1.73
N ASP A 182 -7.15 6.38 2.69
CA ASP A 182 -8.47 6.99 2.51
C ASP A 182 -8.40 8.52 2.42
N ASP A 183 -7.58 9.15 3.26
CA ASP A 183 -7.39 10.59 3.33
C ASP A 183 -6.61 11.14 2.12
N ALA A 184 -5.88 10.27 1.41
CA ALA A 184 -5.16 10.65 0.20
C ALA A 184 -6.13 11.14 -0.90
N THR A 185 -5.96 12.41 -1.28
CA THR A 185 -6.67 13.01 -2.41
C THR A 185 -5.87 12.85 -3.71
N PRO A 186 -6.51 12.50 -4.83
CA PRO A 186 -5.81 12.39 -6.10
C PRO A 186 -5.27 13.77 -6.53
N ARG A 187 -3.95 13.92 -6.59
CA ARG A 187 -3.25 15.16 -6.96
C ARG A 187 -3.02 15.29 -8.46
N THR A 188 -3.08 14.18 -9.20
CA THR A 188 -2.80 14.13 -10.64
C THR A 188 -3.97 13.54 -11.42
N ILE A 189 -4.12 13.91 -12.69
CA ILE A 189 -5.16 13.36 -13.60
C ILE A 189 -5.03 11.84 -13.73
N SER A 190 -3.79 11.32 -13.73
CA SER A 190 -3.52 9.88 -13.74
C SER A 190 -4.06 9.19 -12.48
N GLN A 191 -3.88 9.80 -11.29
CA GLN A 191 -4.47 9.29 -10.05
C GLN A 191 -6.01 9.35 -10.10
N TRP A 192 -6.59 10.46 -10.57
CA TRP A 192 -8.04 10.59 -10.78
C TRP A 192 -8.62 9.53 -11.73
N TRP A 193 -7.87 9.14 -12.76
CA TRP A 193 -8.26 8.08 -13.67
C TRP A 193 -8.36 6.71 -12.97
N HIS A 194 -7.40 6.41 -12.10
CA HIS A 194 -7.33 5.15 -11.35
C HIS A 194 -8.19 5.12 -10.09
N ASP A 195 -8.52 6.28 -9.52
CA ASP A 195 -9.32 6.36 -8.32
C ASP A 195 -10.77 5.95 -8.60
N ARG A 196 -11.10 4.72 -8.20
CA ARG A 196 -12.45 4.15 -8.29
C ARG A 196 -13.12 4.00 -6.93
N ARG A 197 -12.55 4.59 -5.85
CA ARG A 197 -13.08 4.46 -4.47
C ARG A 197 -14.50 5.02 -4.35
N ASN A 198 -14.76 6.15 -5.01
CA ASN A 198 -16.10 6.74 -5.10
C ASN A 198 -16.49 6.94 -6.57
N ARG A 199 -17.34 6.04 -7.08
CA ARG A 199 -17.81 6.08 -8.48
C ARG A 199 -18.54 7.38 -8.81
N VAL A 200 -19.27 7.96 -7.85
CA VAL A 200 -20.01 9.20 -8.05
C VAL A 200 -19.05 10.36 -8.27
N VAL A 201 -18.07 10.53 -7.39
CA VAL A 201 -17.03 11.57 -7.49
C VAL A 201 -16.22 11.42 -8.78
N TRP A 202 -15.89 10.19 -9.16
CA TRP A 202 -15.23 9.89 -10.43
C TRP A 202 -16.09 10.34 -11.62
N CYS A 203 -17.37 9.99 -11.66
CA CYS A 203 -18.28 10.41 -12.72
C CYS A 203 -18.43 11.93 -12.80
N THR A 204 -18.60 12.61 -11.67
CA THR A 204 -18.76 14.07 -11.65
C THR A 204 -17.51 14.78 -12.17
N PHE A 205 -16.32 14.27 -11.87
CA PHE A 205 -15.07 14.83 -12.38
C PHE A 205 -14.96 14.73 -13.91
N TRP A 206 -15.23 13.54 -14.49
CA TRP A 206 -15.18 13.36 -15.94
C TRP A 206 -16.30 14.12 -16.67
N LEU A 207 -17.48 14.24 -16.05
CA LEU A 207 -18.56 15.08 -16.58
C LEU A 207 -18.14 16.56 -16.61
N ALA A 208 -17.50 17.06 -15.55
CA ALA A 208 -16.99 18.44 -15.53
C ALA A 208 -15.96 18.69 -16.63
N ILE A 209 -15.04 17.75 -16.86
CA ILE A 209 -14.08 17.82 -17.98
C ILE A 209 -14.80 17.85 -19.32
N LEU A 210 -15.79 16.98 -19.53
CA LEU A 210 -16.56 16.94 -20.76
C LEU A 210 -17.26 18.28 -21.03
N VAL A 211 -17.93 18.85 -20.03
CA VAL A 211 -18.61 20.15 -20.13
C VAL A 211 -17.61 21.27 -20.44
N LEU A 212 -16.44 21.26 -19.79
CA LEU A 212 -15.38 22.25 -20.04
C LEU A 212 -14.88 22.19 -21.49
N VAL A 213 -14.63 20.99 -22.02
CA VAL A 213 -14.16 20.79 -23.40
C VAL A 213 -15.22 21.24 -24.41
N LEU A 214 -16.48 20.87 -24.20
CA LEU A 214 -17.59 21.30 -25.05
C LEU A 214 -17.75 22.83 -25.03
N GLY A 215 -17.68 23.44 -23.85
CA GLY A 215 -17.74 24.89 -23.68
C GLY A 215 -16.61 25.62 -24.41
N ALA A 216 -15.38 25.10 -24.32
CA ALA A 216 -14.23 25.66 -25.04
C ALA A 216 -14.41 25.59 -26.56
N LEU A 217 -14.89 24.45 -27.09
CA LEU A 217 -15.16 24.28 -28.52
C LEU A 217 -16.23 25.26 -29.02
N VAL A 218 -17.33 25.41 -28.28
CA VAL A 218 -18.38 26.39 -28.60
C VAL A 218 -17.80 27.80 -28.58
N GLY A 219 -16.99 28.14 -27.57
CA GLY A 219 -16.31 29.44 -27.48
C GLY A 219 -15.42 29.72 -28.70
N VAL A 220 -14.62 28.75 -29.14
CA VAL A 220 -13.77 28.88 -30.33
C VAL A 220 -14.61 29.14 -31.59
N VAL A 221 -15.71 28.40 -31.78
CA VAL A 221 -16.61 28.60 -32.93
C VAL A 221 -17.20 30.01 -32.93
N GLN A 222 -17.65 30.50 -31.77
CA GLN A 222 -18.19 31.86 -31.63
C GLN A 222 -17.14 32.94 -31.94
N CYS A 223 -15.90 32.77 -31.47
CA CYS A 223 -14.81 33.70 -31.78
C CYS A 223 -14.52 33.77 -33.29
N VAL A 224 -14.51 32.63 -33.98
CA VAL A 224 -14.28 32.57 -35.44
C VAL A 224 -15.43 33.23 -36.19
N GLN A 225 -16.68 32.94 -35.81
CA GLN A 225 -17.85 33.55 -36.44
C GLN A 225 -17.87 35.07 -36.23
N GLY A 226 -17.60 35.53 -35.00
CA GLY A 226 -17.49 36.96 -34.70
C GLY A 226 -16.38 37.65 -35.50
N GLY A 227 -15.20 37.04 -35.60
CA GLY A 227 -14.08 37.57 -36.39
C GLY A 227 -14.39 37.69 -37.88
N LEU A 228 -15.02 36.66 -38.47
CA LEU A 228 -15.45 36.67 -39.87
C LEU A 228 -16.58 37.69 -40.16
N GLN A 229 -17.41 37.98 -39.17
CA GLN A 229 -18.48 38.96 -39.32
C GLN A 229 -17.92 40.39 -39.34
N VAL A 230 -16.91 40.68 -38.51
CA VAL A 230 -16.23 41.98 -38.50
C VAL A 230 -15.40 42.19 -39.78
N SER A 231 -14.76 41.16 -40.34
CA SER A 231 -13.98 41.32 -41.57
C SER A 231 -14.83 41.53 -42.84
N LYS A 232 -16.13 41.28 -42.75
CA LYS A 232 -17.09 41.45 -43.86
C LYS A 232 -17.87 42.77 -43.80
N SER A 233 -17.74 43.52 -42.70
CA SER A 233 -18.29 44.87 -42.54
C SER A 233 -17.25 45.92 -42.90
#